data_AF-A0A8I1G1S3-F1
#
_entry.id   AF-A0A8I1G1S3-F1
#
_cell.length_a   1.000
_cell.length_b   1.000
_cell.length_c   1.000
_cell.angle_alpha   90.00
_cell.angle_beta   90.00
_cell.angle_gamma   90.00
#
_symmetry.space_group_name_H-M   'P 1'
#
loop_
_entity.id
_entity.type
_entity.pdbx_description
1 polymer ?
#
loop_
_entity_poly.entity_id
_entity_poly.type
_entity_poly.pdbx_seq_one_letter_code
_entity_poly.pdbx_strand_id
1 'polypeptide(L)'
;MPKTFESKSAPVTYFGFDKLDSGRTVRDAFQIKGADKLNPLDPLDKSWSDGRLRAEFDTLQLYENGVPQVRTPRMFGDRPGAPLEPFTKAYPEYGQGNVQQLHAENRVINFDKIDILPEEP
;
A
#
# COMPACT_ATOMS: atom_id res chain seq x y z
N MET A 1 -16.26 -13.49 -4.29
CA MET A 1 -15.02 -12.77 -4.66
C MET A 1 -14.53 -12.03 -3.41
N PRO A 2 -13.31 -11.44 -3.35
CA PRO A 2 -12.98 -10.59 -2.21
C PRO A 2 -14.02 -9.45 -2.10
N LYS A 3 -14.46 -9.09 -0.88
CA LYS A 3 -15.52 -8.09 -0.64
C LYS A 3 -15.29 -6.77 -1.40
N THR A 4 -14.03 -6.38 -1.59
CA THR A 4 -13.62 -5.20 -2.36
C THR A 4 -14.07 -5.23 -3.82
N PHE A 5 -14.10 -6.40 -4.47
CA PHE A 5 -14.55 -6.52 -5.87
C PHE A 5 -16.06 -6.36 -6.00
N GLU A 6 -16.80 -6.87 -5.02
CA GLU A 6 -18.27 -6.83 -5.02
C GLU A 6 -18.77 -5.42 -4.70
N SER A 7 -18.15 -4.76 -3.71
CA SER A 7 -18.53 -3.42 -3.25
C SER A 7 -17.83 -2.28 -4.00
N LYS A 8 -16.80 -2.58 -4.80
CA LYS A 8 -15.88 -1.61 -5.40
C LYS A 8 -15.38 -0.56 -4.42
N SER A 9 -15.19 -0.93 -3.16
CA SER A 9 -14.69 -0.02 -2.13
C SER A 9 -13.87 -0.75 -1.07
N ALA A 10 -12.95 -0.05 -0.43
CA ALA A 10 -12.19 -0.59 0.69
C ALA A 10 -11.71 0.52 1.62
N PRO A 11 -11.54 0.25 2.93
CA PRO A 11 -10.73 1.09 3.79
C PRO A 11 -9.26 1.03 3.33
N VAL A 12 -8.65 2.18 3.06
CA VAL A 12 -7.26 2.29 2.61
C VAL A 12 -6.40 2.88 3.72
N THR A 13 -5.32 2.19 4.06
CA THR A 13 -4.31 2.68 5.01
C THR A 13 -3.17 3.36 4.29
N TYR A 14 -2.52 2.66 3.35
CA TYR A 14 -1.41 3.15 2.55
C TYR A 14 -1.74 2.99 1.06
N PHE A 15 -1.31 3.97 0.25
CA PHE A 15 -1.37 3.88 -1.20
C PHE A 15 -0.27 4.75 -1.84
N GLY A 16 0.03 4.49 -3.10
CA GLY A 16 0.89 5.34 -3.92
C GLY A 16 0.37 5.41 -5.35
N PHE A 17 0.99 6.26 -6.17
CA PHE A 17 0.51 6.57 -7.53
C PHE A 17 1.32 5.92 -8.65
N ASP A 18 2.48 5.38 -8.34
CA ASP A 18 3.35 4.75 -9.33
C ASP A 18 2.68 3.49 -9.89
N LYS A 19 2.59 3.41 -11.22
CA LYS A 19 2.01 2.26 -11.92
C LYS A 19 3.07 1.17 -12.06
N LEU A 20 2.90 0.12 -11.27
CA LEU A 20 3.73 -1.07 -11.28
C LEU A 20 2.93 -2.25 -11.87
N ASP A 21 3.63 -3.24 -12.41
CA ASP A 21 3.03 -4.24 -13.28
C ASP A 21 2.80 -5.60 -12.61
N SER A 22 3.34 -5.82 -11.40
CA SER A 22 3.18 -7.08 -10.67
C SER A 22 3.16 -6.90 -9.15
N GLY A 23 2.61 -7.88 -8.43
CA GLY A 23 2.63 -7.92 -6.96
C GLY A 23 4.04 -7.83 -6.39
N ARG A 24 4.98 -8.58 -6.96
CA ARG A 24 6.38 -8.54 -6.54
C ARG A 24 7.02 -7.17 -6.73
N THR A 25 6.80 -6.52 -7.88
CA THR A 25 7.37 -5.18 -8.13
C THR A 25 6.77 -4.14 -7.20
N VAL A 26 5.46 -4.24 -6.88
CA VAL A 26 4.82 -3.43 -5.85
C VAL A 26 5.48 -3.65 -4.49
N ARG A 27 5.66 -4.91 -4.05
CA ARG A 27 6.25 -5.19 -2.74
C ARG A 27 7.70 -4.75 -2.63
N ASP A 28 8.49 -4.90 -3.69
CA ASP A 28 9.88 -4.42 -3.73
C ASP A 28 9.96 -2.88 -3.63
N ALA A 29 9.17 -2.19 -4.44
CA ALA A 29 9.15 -0.74 -4.48
C ALA A 29 8.60 -0.13 -3.17
N PHE A 30 7.53 -0.71 -2.60
CA PHE A 30 6.94 -0.22 -1.36
C PHE A 30 7.58 -0.81 -0.09
N GLN A 31 8.60 -1.67 -0.22
CA GLN A 31 9.26 -2.37 0.89
C GLN A 31 8.28 -3.13 1.80
N ILE A 32 7.35 -3.85 1.18
CA ILE A 32 6.33 -4.64 1.85
C ILE A 32 6.86 -6.05 2.08
N LYS A 33 6.80 -6.54 3.31
CA LYS A 33 7.08 -7.94 3.60
C LYS A 33 6.09 -8.85 2.87
N GLY A 34 6.56 -9.52 1.82
CA GLY A 34 5.81 -10.49 1.04
C GLY A 34 5.92 -11.92 1.55
N ALA A 35 5.17 -12.83 0.92
CA ALA A 35 5.24 -14.27 1.21
C ALA A 35 6.63 -14.88 0.92
N ASP A 36 7.37 -14.29 -0.02
CA ASP A 36 8.73 -14.64 -0.38
C ASP A 36 9.79 -14.25 0.68
N LYS A 37 9.38 -13.50 1.70
CA LYS A 37 10.25 -12.99 2.79
C LYS A 37 9.92 -13.58 4.17
N LEU A 38 9.08 -14.60 4.22
CA LEU A 38 8.68 -15.24 5.48
C LEU A 38 9.80 -16.13 6.03
N ASN A 39 9.98 -16.09 7.34
CA ASN A 39 10.81 -17.05 8.04
C ASN A 39 10.05 -18.40 8.14
N PRO A 40 10.51 -19.48 7.45
CA PRO A 40 9.82 -20.77 7.48
C PRO A 40 9.85 -21.45 8.86
N LEU A 41 10.72 -21.00 9.77
CA LEU A 41 10.84 -21.52 11.12
C LEU A 41 9.91 -20.80 12.11
N ASP A 42 9.30 -19.68 11.72
CA ASP A 42 8.37 -18.93 12.56
C ASP A 42 6.95 -19.02 11.99
N PRO A 43 6.06 -19.85 12.56
CA PRO A 43 4.70 -20.01 12.06
C PRO A 43 3.83 -18.76 12.27
N LEU A 44 4.27 -17.82 13.12
CA LEU A 44 3.62 -16.54 13.34
C LEU A 44 4.07 -15.47 12.34
N ASP A 45 5.12 -15.74 11.56
CA ASP A 45 5.56 -14.82 10.54
C ASP A 45 4.57 -14.78 9.36
N LYS A 46 4.08 -13.58 9.04
CA LYS A 46 3.04 -13.36 8.02
C LYS A 46 3.45 -12.24 7.07
N SER A 47 2.95 -12.37 5.84
CA SER A 47 3.01 -11.30 4.85
C SER A 47 2.21 -10.10 5.36
N TRP A 48 2.71 -8.89 5.12
CA TRP A 48 2.04 -7.66 5.53
C TRP A 48 0.98 -7.22 4.53
N SER A 49 1.26 -7.39 3.24
CA SER A 49 0.31 -7.09 2.17
C SER A 49 0.67 -7.87 0.90
N ASP A 50 -0.33 -8.09 0.06
CA ASP A 50 -0.22 -8.83 -1.20
C ASP A 50 0.43 -7.97 -2.31
N GLY A 51 0.04 -6.69 -2.39
CA GLY A 51 0.56 -5.73 -3.38
C GLY A 51 -0.06 -5.82 -4.78
N ARG A 52 -0.89 -6.82 -5.08
CA ARG A 52 -1.47 -6.98 -6.43
C ARG A 52 -2.73 -6.16 -6.71
N LEU A 53 -3.29 -5.48 -5.72
CA LEU A 53 -4.49 -4.66 -5.94
C LEU A 53 -4.10 -3.34 -6.59
N ARG A 54 -4.51 -3.12 -7.84
CA ARG A 54 -4.42 -1.82 -8.50
C ARG A 54 -5.82 -1.27 -8.73
N ALA A 55 -6.04 -0.02 -8.33
CA ALA A 55 -7.34 0.60 -8.47
C ALA A 55 -7.25 1.99 -9.09
N GLU A 56 -8.33 2.39 -9.74
CA GLU A 56 -8.59 3.75 -10.22
C GLU A 56 -9.71 4.34 -9.38
N PHE A 57 -9.56 5.60 -8.96
CA PHE A 57 -10.58 6.29 -8.17
C PHE A 57 -10.47 7.81 -8.33
N ASP A 58 -11.57 8.51 -8.11
CA ASP A 58 -11.59 9.97 -8.02
C ASP A 58 -10.80 10.47 -6.79
N THR A 59 -9.67 11.14 -7.04
CA THR A 59 -8.82 11.70 -5.99
C THR A 59 -9.49 12.80 -5.15
N LEU A 60 -10.60 13.39 -5.60
CA LEU A 60 -11.38 14.32 -4.76
C LEU A 60 -11.94 13.65 -3.51
N GLN A 61 -12.10 12.31 -3.52
CA GLN A 61 -12.45 11.54 -2.33
C GLN A 61 -11.45 11.73 -1.19
N LEU A 62 -10.20 12.14 -1.47
CA LEU A 62 -9.15 12.37 -0.47
C LEU A 62 -9.26 13.72 0.22
N TYR A 63 -10.26 14.54 -0.09
CA TYR A 63 -10.43 15.89 0.46
C TYR A 63 -11.73 16.03 1.23
N GLU A 64 -11.72 16.91 2.22
CA GLU A 64 -12.92 17.42 2.90
C GLU A 64 -12.85 18.94 2.93
N ASN A 65 -13.84 19.61 2.36
CA ASN A 65 -13.89 21.08 2.25
C ASN A 65 -12.61 21.70 1.66
N GLY A 66 -11.99 21.04 0.68
CA GLY A 66 -10.74 21.48 0.04
C GLY A 66 -9.48 21.18 0.84
N VAL A 67 -9.59 20.55 2.02
CA VAL A 67 -8.45 20.13 2.84
C VAL A 67 -8.14 18.66 2.60
N PRO A 68 -6.90 18.30 2.20
CA PRO A 68 -6.49 16.90 2.08
C PRO A 68 -6.65 16.16 3.41
N GLN A 69 -7.26 14.99 3.36
CA GLN A 69 -7.42 14.04 4.48
C GLN A 69 -6.40 12.89 4.40
N VAL A 70 -5.32 13.11 3.66
CA VAL A 70 -4.19 12.18 3.51
C VAL A 70 -2.92 12.91 3.87
N ARG A 71 -1.90 12.16 4.31
CA ARG A 71 -0.64 12.73 4.76
C ARG A 71 0.54 11.83 4.43
N THR A 72 1.74 12.40 4.47
CA THR A 72 2.97 11.61 4.48
C THR A 72 2.99 10.71 5.73
N PRO A 73 3.19 9.39 5.59
CA PRO A 73 3.35 8.50 6.73
C PRO A 73 4.68 8.76 7.45
N ARG A 74 4.78 8.27 8.68
CA ARG A 74 6.07 8.12 9.37
C ARG A 74 6.68 6.76 9.07
N MET A 75 7.99 6.67 9.24
CA MET A 75 8.72 5.41 9.11
C MET A 75 8.20 4.34 10.08
N PHE A 76 8.52 3.08 9.75
CA PHE A 76 8.28 1.91 10.60
C PHE A 76 6.80 1.67 10.91
N GLY A 77 5.95 1.74 9.88
CA GLY A 77 4.52 1.54 10.03
C GLY A 77 3.82 2.71 10.72
N ASP A 78 4.18 3.93 10.33
CA ASP A 78 3.63 5.18 10.88
C ASP A 78 3.84 5.34 12.39
N ARG A 79 5.01 4.91 12.89
CA ARG A 79 5.33 4.94 14.32
C ARG A 79 5.33 6.38 14.87
N PRO A 80 4.63 6.67 15.99
CA PRO A 80 4.69 7.97 16.64
C PRO A 80 6.13 8.40 16.98
N GLY A 81 6.48 9.63 16.62
CA GLY A 81 7.82 10.19 16.82
C GLY A 81 8.86 9.81 15.77
N ALA A 82 8.57 8.87 14.86
CA ALA A 82 9.47 8.55 13.77
C ALA A 82 9.50 9.67 12.68
N PRO A 83 10.60 9.80 11.93
CA PRO A 83 10.68 10.73 10.80
C PRO A 83 9.59 10.46 9.75
N LEU A 84 9.23 11.50 8.99
CA LEU A 84 8.36 11.35 7.83
C LEU A 84 9.04 10.53 6.73
N GLU A 85 8.24 9.76 6.03
CA GLU A 85 8.64 8.86 4.96
C GLU A 85 7.84 9.14 3.67
N PRO A 86 8.13 10.27 2.98
CA PRO A 86 7.46 10.58 1.71
C PRO A 86 7.79 9.55 0.61
N PHE A 87 8.99 8.98 0.67
CA PHE A 87 9.46 7.89 -0.19
C PHE A 87 9.88 6.71 0.67
N THR A 88 9.50 5.51 0.26
CA THR A 88 9.76 4.26 0.98
C THR A 88 11.25 3.99 1.17
N LYS A 89 11.67 3.74 2.41
CA LYS A 89 13.05 3.42 2.80
C LYS A 89 13.18 2.72 4.17
N ALA A 90 12.10 2.61 4.94
CA ALA A 90 12.12 2.13 6.32
C ALA A 90 12.44 0.63 6.45
N TYR A 91 12.21 -0.18 5.41
CA TYR A 91 12.41 -1.62 5.44
C TYR A 91 13.26 -2.11 4.25
N PRO A 92 14.54 -1.73 4.18
CA PRO A 92 15.43 -2.11 3.06
C PRO A 92 15.59 -3.62 2.87
N GLU A 93 15.32 -4.43 3.90
CA GLU A 93 15.32 -5.89 3.81
C GLU A 93 14.18 -6.46 2.94
N TYR A 94 13.13 -5.68 2.68
CA TYR A 94 11.96 -6.12 1.91
C TYR A 94 11.93 -5.58 0.47
N GLY A 95 12.80 -4.63 0.11
CA GLY A 95 12.94 -4.19 -1.27
C GLY A 95 13.71 -2.88 -1.46
N GLN A 96 13.83 -2.46 -2.72
CA GLN A 96 14.62 -1.27 -3.10
C GLN A 96 14.02 0.05 -2.59
N GLY A 97 12.71 0.13 -2.37
CA GLY A 97 12.09 1.38 -1.93
C GLY A 97 11.97 2.44 -3.03
N ASN A 98 12.01 3.70 -2.59
CA ASN A 98 12.06 4.90 -3.41
C ASN A 98 10.80 5.22 -4.24
N VAL A 99 9.62 4.77 -3.80
CA VAL A 99 8.34 5.21 -4.37
C VAL A 99 7.55 6.06 -3.37
N GLN A 100 6.74 6.96 -3.91
CA GLN A 100 5.91 7.83 -3.09
C GLN A 100 4.76 7.06 -2.44
N GLN A 101 4.51 7.33 -1.16
CA GLN A 101 3.38 6.77 -0.42
C GLN A 101 2.65 7.85 0.40
N LEU A 102 1.35 7.62 0.60
CA LEU A 102 0.48 8.41 1.45
C LEU A 102 -0.29 7.51 2.42
N HIS A 103 -0.56 8.05 3.60
CA HIS A 103 -1.43 7.46 4.60
C HIS A 103 -2.83 8.06 4.51
N ALA A 104 -3.84 7.18 4.43
CA ALA A 104 -5.25 7.54 4.27
C ALA A 104 -6.12 7.22 5.51
N GLU A 105 -5.51 6.87 6.65
CA GLU A 105 -6.26 6.72 7.93
C GLU A 105 -7.47 5.77 7.86
N ASN A 106 -7.38 4.66 7.11
CA ASN A 106 -8.50 3.74 6.86
C ASN A 106 -9.72 4.36 6.16
N ARG A 107 -9.54 5.48 5.47
CA ARG A 107 -10.60 6.10 4.68
C ARG A 107 -11.15 5.10 3.67
N VAL A 108 -12.47 5.00 3.60
CA VAL A 108 -13.13 4.18 2.58
C VAL A 108 -13.05 4.92 1.25
N ILE A 109 -12.39 4.32 0.29
CA ILE A 109 -12.28 4.82 -1.08
C ILE A 109 -13.16 3.96 -1.98
N ASN A 110 -13.97 4.61 -2.82
CA ASN A 110 -14.72 3.96 -3.87
C ASN A 110 -13.89 3.95 -5.15
N PHE A 111 -13.79 2.78 -5.78
CA PHE A 111 -12.98 2.55 -6.96
C PHE A 111 -13.86 2.50 -8.22
N ASP A 112 -13.42 3.20 -9.25
CA ASP A 112 -14.05 3.14 -10.58
C ASP A 112 -13.70 1.81 -11.26
N LYS A 113 -12.43 1.42 -11.12
CA LYS A 113 -11.86 0.18 -11.66
C LYS A 113 -10.94 -0.49 -10.65
N ILE A 114 -10.94 -1.82 -10.66
CA ILE A 114 -10.04 -2.66 -9.86
C ILE A 114 -9.44 -3.73 -10.77
N ASP A 115 -8.13 -3.85 -10.76
CA ASP A 115 -7.36 -4.92 -11.40
C ASP A 115 -6.60 -5.72 -10.33
N ILE A 116 -6.46 -7.03 -10.55
CA ILE A 116 -5.49 -7.87 -9.82
C ILE A 116 -4.30 -8.06 -10.74
N LEU A 117 -3.15 -7.53 -10.34
CA LEU A 117 -1.89 -7.71 -11.05
C LEU A 117 -1.42 -9.17 -10.96
N PRO A 118 -0.64 -9.68 -11.93
CA PRO A 118 0.07 -10.94 -11.76
C PRO A 118 1.06 -10.85 -10.60
N GLU A 119 1.48 -12.00 -10.07
CA GLU A 119 2.47 -12.03 -8.96
C GLU A 119 3.88 -11.66 -9.44
N GLU A 120 4.26 -12.14 -10.61
CA GLU A 120 5.55 -11.90 -11.28
C GLU A 120 5.31 -11.19 -12.62
N PRO A 121 6.29 -10.44 -13.16
CA PRO A 121 6.24 -9.84 -14.50
C PRO A 121 6.06 -10.86 -15.64
#